data_AF-A0A1G2KM00-F1
#
_entry.id   AF-A0A1G2KM00-F1
#
_cell.length_a   1.000
_cell.length_b   1.000
_cell.length_c   1.000
_cell.angle_alpha   90.00
_cell.angle_beta   90.00
_cell.angle_gamma   90.00
#
_symmetry.space_group_name_H-M   'P 1'
#
loop_
_entity.id
_entity.type
_entity.pdbx_description
1 polymer ?
#
loop_
_entity_poly.entity_id
_entity_poly.type
_entity_poly.pdbx_seq_one_letter_code
_entity_poly.pdbx_strand_id
1 'polypeptide(L)' 'YIGCTSDLKDRIARHSKAQIPATKNRLPVKLFAYFAFKDKYTAYNFEKYLKSGSGRAFLKKHLV' A
#
# COMPACT_ATOMS: atom_id res chain seq x y z
N TYR A 1 6.20 -0.75 -0.99
CA TYR A 1 5.45 0.52 -0.84
C TYR A 1 4.16 0.19 -0.09
N ILE A 2 3.73 1.02 0.87
CA ILE A 2 2.50 0.81 1.64
C ILE A 2 1.70 2.12 1.57
N GLY A 3 0.43 2.03 1.20
CA GLY A 3 -0.47 3.17 1.07
C GLY A 3 -1.93 2.77 1.23
N CYS A 4 -2.78 3.74 1.54
CA CYS A 4 -4.23 3.59 1.56
C CYS A 4 -4.87 4.37 0.41
N THR A 5 -5.93 3.82 -0.19
CA THR A 5 -6.70 4.46 -1.26
C THR A 5 -8.14 3.97 -1.24
N SER A 6 -9.06 4.81 -1.71
CA SER A 6 -10.46 4.43 -1.96
C SER A 6 -10.66 3.75 -3.32
N ASP A 7 -9.74 3.96 -4.27
CA ASP A 7 -9.81 3.37 -5.60
C ASP A 7 -8.46 2.71 -5.95
N LEU A 8 -8.46 1.37 -5.90
CA LEU A 8 -7.29 0.56 -6.22
C LEU A 8 -6.89 0.65 -7.69
N LYS A 9 -7.85 0.73 -8.61
CA LYS A 9 -7.58 0.74 -10.07
C LYS A 9 -6.89 2.05 -10.46
N ASP A 10 -7.46 3.17 -10.02
CA ASP A 10 -6.87 4.48 -10.21
C ASP A 10 -5.48 4.57 -9.56
N ARG A 11 -5.31 4.00 -8.36
CA ARG A 11 -4.01 4.00 -7.68
C ARG A 11 -2.94 3.27 -8.47
N ILE A 12 -3.23 2.10 -9.02
CA ILE A 12 -2.30 1.34 -9.86
C ILE A 12 -1.95 2.14 -11.12
N ALA A 13 -2.93 2.75 -11.77
CA ALA A 13 -2.71 3.59 -12.95
C ALA A 13 -1.77 4.77 -12.63
N ARG A 14 -1.96 5.45 -11.49
CA ARG A 14 -1.08 6.54 -11.04
C ARG A 14 0.35 6.08 -10.76
N HIS A 15 0.51 4.88 -10.18
CA HIS A 15 1.83 4.28 -10.00
C HIS A 15 2.50 4.01 -11.35
N SER A 16 1.80 3.40 -12.31
CA SER A 16 2.33 3.12 -13.65
C SER A 16 2.74 4.38 -14.40
N LYS A 17 2.07 5.51 -14.15
CA LYS A 17 2.37 6.83 -14.74
C LYS A 17 3.45 7.62 -13.99
N ALA A 18 4.13 7.04 -13.01
CA ALA A 18 5.14 7.71 -12.17
C ALA A 18 4.65 8.95 -11.40
N GLN A 19 3.33 9.09 -11.21
CA GLN A 19 2.72 10.26 -10.56
C GLN A 19 2.85 10.25 -9.03
N ILE A 20 3.42 9.19 -8.46
CA ILE A 20 3.60 9.03 -7.02
C ILE A 20 5.08 9.21 -6.68
N PRO A 21 5.48 10.34 -6.04
CA PRO A 21 6.89 10.66 -5.78
C PRO A 21 7.64 9.56 -5.03
N ALA A 22 6.97 8.90 -4.08
CA ALA A 22 7.55 7.84 -3.26
C ALA A 22 7.94 6.57 -4.04
N THR A 23 7.32 6.32 -5.20
CA THR A 23 7.58 5.13 -6.02
C THR A 23 8.13 5.45 -7.40
N LYS A 24 8.15 6.72 -7.83
CA LYS A 24 8.52 7.12 -9.20
C LYS A 24 9.89 6.56 -9.64
N ASN A 25 10.88 6.58 -8.73
CA ASN A 25 12.25 6.11 -9.00
C ASN A 25 12.40 4.58 -8.86
N ARG A 26 11.34 3.85 -8.52
CA ARG A 26 11.35 2.40 -8.24
C ARG A 26 10.37 1.63 -9.13
N LEU A 27 9.99 2.22 -10.26
CA LEU A 27 9.14 1.56 -11.24
C LEU A 27 9.94 0.51 -12.03
N PRO A 28 9.29 -0.60 -12.46
CA PRO A 28 7.87 -0.90 -12.29
C PRO A 28 7.51 -1.42 -10.88
N VAL A 29 6.40 -0.98 -10.31
CA VAL A 29 5.85 -1.52 -9.06
C VAL A 29 4.76 -2.55 -9.37
N LYS A 30 4.81 -3.71 -8.69
CA LYS A 30 3.78 -4.74 -8.75
C LYS A 30 2.96 -4.72 -7.46
N LEU A 31 1.64 -4.89 -7.57
CA LEU A 31 0.78 -5.06 -6.42
C LEU A 31 0.95 -6.49 -5.89
N PHE A 32 1.42 -6.63 -4.65
CA PHE A 32 1.58 -7.94 -4.02
C PHE A 32 0.33 -8.34 -3.21
N ALA A 33 -0.20 -7.41 -2.42
CA ALA A 33 -1.38 -7.63 -1.59
C ALA A 33 -2.16 -6.33 -1.43
N TYR A 34 -3.46 -6.46 -1.18
CA TYR A 34 -4.33 -5.35 -0.78
C TYR A 34 -5.30 -5.83 0.30
N PHE A 35 -5.75 -4.89 1.12
CA PHE A 35 -6.74 -5.12 2.17
C PHE A 35 -7.87 -4.11 2.00
N ALA A 36 -9.11 -4.59 1.98
CA ALA A 36 -10.29 -3.76 1.81
C ALA A 36 -11.05 -3.65 3.13
N PHE A 37 -11.45 -2.44 3.50
CA PHE A 37 -12.21 -2.14 4.71
C PHE A 37 -13.42 -1.28 4.36
N LYS A 38 -14.53 -1.50 5.07
CA LYS A 38 -15.74 -0.67 4.92
C LYS A 38 -15.55 0.71 5.55
N ASP A 39 -14.85 0.78 6.68
CA ASP A 39 -14.59 2.01 7.40
C ASP A 39 -13.21 2.59 7.04
N LYS A 40 -13.19 3.89 6.73
CA LYS A 40 -11.96 4.59 6.33
C LYS A 40 -10.94 4.66 7.45
N TYR A 41 -11.38 4.85 8.71
CA TYR A 41 -10.47 5.02 9.85
C TYR A 41 -9.76 3.71 10.16
N THR A 42 -10.47 2.59 10.06
CA THR A 42 -9.92 1.25 10.17
C THR A 42 -8.85 1.01 9.11
N ALA A 43 -9.10 1.38 7.85
CA ALA A 43 -8.11 1.29 6.78
C ALA A 43 -6.84 2.11 7.08
N TYR A 44 -7.00 3.36 7.53
CA TYR A 44 -5.86 4.22 7.87
C TYR A 44 -5.08 3.72 9.09
N ASN A 45 -5.76 3.23 10.12
CA ASN A 45 -5.11 2.65 11.30
C ASN A 45 -4.32 1.40 10.92
N PHE A 46 -4.88 0.56 10.05
CA PHE A 46 -4.19 -0.61 9.54
C PHE A 46 -2.98 -0.23 8.67
N GLU A 47 -3.10 0.76 7.79
CA GLU A 47 -1.97 1.29 7.00
C GLU A 47 -0.83 1.80 7.91
N LYS A 48 -1.18 2.56 8.96
CA LYS A 48 -0.20 3.04 9.96
C LYS A 48 0.46 1.88 10.70
N TYR A 49 -0.33 0.88 11.09
CA TYR A 49 0.19 -0.34 11.70
C TYR A 49 1.19 -1.04 10.76
N LEU A 50 0.83 -1.26 9.49
CA LEU A 50 1.72 -1.91 8.50
C LEU A 50 3.04 -1.14 8.28
N LYS A 51 3.03 0.18 8.48
CA LYS A 51 4.24 1.02 8.41
C LYS A 51 5.11 0.96 9.68
N SER A 52 4.59 0.47 10.79
CA SER A 52 5.33 0.29 12.05
C SER A 52 6.31 -0.90 11.98
N GLY A 53 7.20 -1.01 12.96
CA GLY A 53 8.17 -2.12 13.03
C GLY A 53 7.50 -3.49 13.09
N SER A 54 6.50 -3.65 13.96
CA SER A 54 5.73 -4.90 14.09
C SER A 54 4.91 -5.20 12.83
N GLY A 55 4.30 -4.18 12.22
CA GLY A 55 3.59 -4.34 10.95
C GLY A 55 4.50 -4.77 9.80
N ARG A 56 5.74 -4.28 9.74
CA ARG A 56 6.74 -4.73 8.75
C ARG A 56 7.16 -6.18 8.98
N ALA A 57 7.28 -6.62 10.23
CA ALA A 57 7.53 -8.02 10.56
C ALA A 57 6.34 -8.91 10.14
N PHE A 58 5.10 -8.45 10.37
CA PHE A 58 3.90 -9.12 9.90
C PHE A 58 3.90 -9.29 8.37
N LEU A 59 4.16 -8.22 7.61
CA LEU A 59 4.24 -8.29 6.14
C LEU A 59 5.28 -9.30 5.67
N LYS A 60 6.47 -9.32 6.31
CA LYS A 60 7.55 -10.24 5.96
C LYS A 60 7.23 -11.71 6.28
N LYS A 61 6.35 -11.98 7.25
CA LYS A 61 6.00 -13.35 7.64
C LYS A 61 4.83 -13.92 6.83
N HIS A 62 3.91 -13.06 6.39
CA HIS A 62 2.64 -13.50 5.81
C HIS A 62 2.51 -13.22 4.31
N LEU A 63 3.28 -12.27 3.77
CA LEU A 63 3.12 -11.75 2.41
C LEU A 63 4.46 -11.63 1.66
N VAL A 64 5.55 -12.19 2.15
CA VAL A 64 6.85 -12.25 1.46
C VAL A 64 7.50 -13.57 1.84
#